data_AF-A0A0D3BWV2-F1
#
_entry.id   AF-A0A0D3BWV2-F1
#
_cell.length_a   1.000
_cell.length_b   1.000
_cell.length_c   1.000
_cell.angle_alpha   90.00
_cell.angle_beta   90.00
_cell.angle_gamma   90.00
#
_symmetry.space_group_name_H-M   'P 1'
#
loop_
_entity.id
_entity.type
_entity.pdbx_description
1 polymer ?
#
loop_
_entity_poly.entity_id
_entity_poly.type
_entity_poly.pdbx_seq_one_letter_code
_entity_poly.pdbx_strand_id
1 'polypeptide(L)'
;MNSHQLLLSLLGLFAILQLVLGQGPEGFFSLDCGLSANEPPYTESRTGITFSSDEYFVEGGISGRIHKDEAETLKPYETLRYFPIKKRNCYNLNVMQENRYLIRAVFLYGNYDGQETHPKFDLFIDRTLWVTVSDQDEPDKNWESMYSSVKGVILKKSYTPQNQTL
;
A
#
# COMPACT_ATOMS: atom_id res chain seq x y z
N MET A 1 36.69 6.64 34.32
CA MET A 1 35.28 6.56 33.89
C MET A 1 34.79 5.17 34.25
N ASN A 2 33.87 5.06 35.21
CA ASN A 2 33.54 3.77 35.81
C ASN A 2 32.58 2.98 34.89
N SER A 3 32.60 1.65 34.96
CA SER A 3 31.73 0.76 34.16
C SER A 3 30.25 1.18 34.24
N HIS A 4 29.79 1.61 35.42
CA HIS A 4 28.44 2.11 35.63
C HIS A 4 28.13 3.42 34.88
N GLN A 5 29.11 4.33 34.73
CA GLN A 5 28.94 5.57 33.97
C GLN A 5 28.88 5.30 32.46
N LEU A 6 29.65 4.32 31.98
CA LEU A 6 29.63 3.86 30.59
C LEU A 6 28.29 3.23 30.23
N LEU A 7 27.74 2.38 31.12
CA LEU A 7 26.44 1.74 30.92
C LEU A 7 25.30 2.77 30.83
N LEU A 8 25.28 3.76 31.73
CA LEU A 8 24.28 4.83 31.72
C LEU A 8 24.36 5.67 30.44
N SER A 9 25.57 5.96 29.96
CA SER A 9 25.79 6.67 28.69
C SER A 9 25.24 5.87 27.50
N LEU A 10 25.50 4.57 27.45
CA LEU A 10 25.03 3.69 26.37
C LEU A 10 23.51 3.57 26.34
N LEU A 11 22.87 3.44 27.51
CA LEU A 11 21.41 3.40 27.65
C LEU A 11 20.77 4.74 27.25
N GLY A 12 21.39 5.86 27.61
CA GLY A 12 20.96 7.19 27.20
C GLY A 12 21.05 7.37 25.68
N LEU A 13 22.16 6.96 25.06
CA LEU A 13 22.35 7.01 23.61
C LEU A 13 21.33 6.13 22.87
N PHE A 14 21.08 4.93 23.39
CA PHE A 14 20.06 4.02 22.86
C PHE A 14 18.66 4.61 22.97
N ALA A 15 18.28 5.17 24.12
CA ALA A 15 16.99 5.82 24.31
C ALA A 15 16.78 7.03 23.36
N ILE A 16 17.84 7.82 23.14
CA ILE A 16 17.82 8.93 22.16
C ILE A 16 17.66 8.38 20.73
N LEU A 17 18.35 7.29 20.37
CA LEU A 17 18.17 6.62 19.08
C LEU A 17 16.73 6.14 18.87
N GLN A 18 16.11 5.55 19.90
CA GLN A 18 14.72 5.09 19.85
C GLN A 18 13.74 6.27 19.65
N LEU A 19 14.00 7.42 20.27
CA LEU A 19 13.19 8.64 20.10
C LEU A 19 13.28 9.20 18.66
N VAL A 20 14.48 9.21 18.07
CA VAL A 20 14.69 9.70 16.69
C VAL A 20 14.08 8.76 15.65
N LEU A 21 14.10 7.45 15.90
CA LEU A 21 13.46 6.45 15.02
C LEU A 21 11.94 6.38 15.17
N GLY A 22 11.40 6.86 16.31
CA GLY A 22 9.97 6.81 16.63
C GLY A 22 9.14 7.97 16.06
N GLN A 23 9.78 9.02 15.54
CA GLN A 23 9.08 10.12 14.86
C GLN A 23 8.96 9.82 13.37
N GLY A 24 8.01 8.94 13.02
CA GLY A 24 7.48 8.90 11.66
C GLY A 24 6.90 10.28 11.31
N PRO A 25 6.97 10.72 10.05
CA PRO A 25 6.45 12.03 9.66
C PRO A 25 4.98 12.14 10.09
N GLU A 26 4.62 13.20 10.84
CA GLU A 26 3.21 13.58 10.97
C GLU A 26 2.70 13.98 9.58
N GLY A 27 2.08 13.03 8.89
CA GLY A 27 1.70 13.18 7.49
C GLY A 27 1.16 11.91 6.86
N PHE A 28 0.85 12.01 5.56
CA PHE A 28 0.33 10.89 4.76
C PHE A 28 1.38 9.78 4.63
N PHE A 29 0.99 8.57 5.02
CA PHE A 29 1.74 7.36 4.74
C PHE A 29 1.35 6.84 3.35
N SER A 30 2.23 6.99 2.36
CA SER A 30 1.95 6.64 0.96
C SER A 30 2.90 5.55 0.47
N LEU A 31 2.33 4.50 -0.11
CA LEU A 31 3.05 3.34 -0.62
C LEU A 31 2.98 3.31 -2.15
N ASP A 32 4.13 3.09 -2.78
CA ASP A 32 4.23 2.78 -4.21
C ASP A 32 4.17 1.26 -4.39
N CYS A 33 3.02 0.78 -4.87
CA CYS A 33 2.74 -0.63 -5.00
C CYS A 33 3.63 -1.25 -6.08
N GLY A 34 4.54 -2.15 -5.72
CA GLY A 34 5.43 -2.81 -6.67
C GLY A 34 6.81 -2.17 -6.77
N LEU A 35 7.04 -1.03 -6.13
CA LEU A 35 8.38 -0.46 -5.96
C LEU A 35 9.26 -1.40 -5.13
N SER A 36 10.47 -1.65 -5.61
CA SER A 36 11.45 -2.52 -4.93
C SER A 36 11.86 -1.97 -3.57
N ALA A 37 12.03 -2.85 -2.58
CA ALA A 37 12.61 -2.54 -1.27
C ALA A 37 14.02 -1.93 -1.32
N ASN A 38 14.73 -2.10 -2.44
CA ASN A 38 16.06 -1.50 -2.66
C ASN A 38 16.01 -0.05 -3.14
N GLU A 39 14.85 0.42 -3.59
CA GLU A 39 14.67 1.81 -4.02
C GLU A 39 14.42 2.71 -2.79
N PRO A 40 15.10 3.86 -2.67
CA PRO A 40 14.86 4.77 -1.57
C PRO A 40 13.48 5.42 -1.70
N PRO A 41 12.87 5.86 -0.58
CA PRO A 41 11.70 6.72 -0.62
C PRO A 41 11.95 7.95 -1.49
N TYR A 42 10.92 8.40 -2.20
CA TYR A 42 11.02 9.53 -3.12
C TYR A 42 9.81 10.45 -2.99
N THR A 43 9.99 11.72 -3.34
CA THR A 43 8.88 12.68 -3.41
C THR A 43 8.44 12.86 -4.86
N GLU A 44 7.17 12.60 -5.14
CA GLU A 44 6.60 12.79 -6.46
C GLU A 44 6.49 14.29 -6.78
N SER A 45 7.20 14.72 -7.81
CA SER A 45 7.37 16.12 -8.21
C SER A 45 6.07 16.90 -8.39
N ARG A 46 5.03 16.28 -8.97
CA ARG A 46 3.76 16.95 -9.29
C ARG A 46 2.83 17.12 -8.11
N THR A 47 2.88 16.19 -7.15
CA THR A 47 1.95 16.16 -6.00
C THR A 47 2.60 16.58 -4.70
N GLY A 48 3.94 16.54 -4.62
CA GLY A 48 4.70 16.76 -3.39
C GLY A 48 4.58 15.62 -2.37
N ILE A 49 3.94 14.50 -2.73
CA ILE A 49 3.72 13.37 -1.83
C ILE A 49 4.95 12.47 -1.82
N THR A 50 5.42 12.10 -0.63
CA THR A 50 6.50 11.13 -0.45
C THR A 50 5.95 9.71 -0.45
N PHE A 51 6.52 8.85 -1.29
CA PHE A 51 6.20 7.45 -1.40
C PHE A 51 7.38 6.58 -0.95
N SER A 52 7.08 5.47 -0.28
CA SER A 52 8.03 4.39 0.01
C SER A 52 7.57 3.08 -0.61
N SER A 53 8.48 2.11 -0.69
CA SER A 53 8.15 0.76 -1.17
C SER A 53 7.08 0.10 -0.31
N ASP A 54 6.16 -0.59 -0.98
CA ASP A 54 5.08 -1.37 -0.37
C ASP A 54 5.53 -2.74 0.14
N GLU A 55 6.72 -3.20 -0.23
CA GLU A 55 7.20 -4.57 -0.06
C GLU A 55 7.28 -5.01 1.41
N TYR A 56 7.55 -4.08 2.32
CA TYR A 56 7.58 -4.34 3.76
C TYR A 56 6.19 -4.44 4.41
N PHE A 57 5.13 -4.05 3.69
CA PHE A 57 3.77 -3.96 4.22
C PHE A 57 2.87 -5.05 3.67
N VAL A 58 3.23 -5.70 2.58
CA VAL A 58 2.39 -6.66 1.86
C VAL A 58 2.83 -8.11 2.04
N GLU A 59 1.86 -8.98 2.27
CA GLU A 59 2.08 -10.44 2.27
C GLU A 59 2.06 -10.98 0.82
N GLY A 60 3.20 -10.91 0.15
CA GLY A 60 3.43 -11.52 -1.16
C GLY A 60 3.04 -10.63 -2.35
N GLY A 61 2.44 -11.24 -3.38
CA GLY A 61 2.22 -10.59 -4.67
C GLY A 61 3.50 -10.47 -5.51
N ILE A 62 3.34 -9.98 -6.73
CA ILE A 62 4.43 -9.79 -7.70
C ILE A 62 4.40 -8.34 -8.16
N SER A 63 5.58 -7.72 -8.28
CA SER A 63 5.71 -6.40 -8.88
C SER A 63 5.54 -6.48 -10.40
N GLY A 64 4.75 -5.57 -10.95
CA GLY A 64 4.57 -5.37 -12.38
C GLY A 64 4.85 -3.92 -12.76
N ARG A 65 5.08 -3.68 -14.04
CA ARG A 65 5.11 -2.33 -14.62
C ARG A 65 3.98 -2.21 -15.61
N ILE A 66 3.32 -1.06 -15.61
CA ILE A 66 2.34 -0.77 -16.65
C ILE A 66 3.08 -0.57 -17.97
N HIS A 67 2.46 -0.98 -19.07
CA HIS A 67 3.09 -0.90 -20.40
C HIS A 67 3.00 0.51 -21.01
N LYS A 68 2.45 1.49 -20.28
CA LYS A 68 2.10 2.81 -20.80
C LYS A 68 3.30 3.75 -20.74
N ASP A 69 3.89 4.04 -21.89
CA ASP A 69 4.81 5.16 -22.12
C ASP A 69 4.03 6.49 -22.23
N GLU A 70 3.25 6.84 -21.21
CA GLU A 70 2.66 8.18 -21.14
C GLU A 70 3.60 9.09 -20.36
N ALA A 71 4.17 10.08 -21.05
CA ALA A 71 5.04 11.13 -20.49
C ALA A 71 4.38 11.95 -19.35
N GLU A 72 3.09 11.72 -19.08
CA GLU A 72 2.29 12.39 -18.05
C GLU A 72 1.89 11.46 -16.89
N THR A 73 2.44 10.25 -16.81
CA THR A 73 2.15 9.34 -15.69
C THR A 73 2.91 9.79 -14.43
N LEU A 74 2.22 9.83 -13.29
CA LEU A 74 2.89 10.05 -11.99
C LEU A 74 3.73 8.81 -11.67
N LYS A 75 4.94 8.98 -11.13
CA LYS A 75 5.82 7.88 -10.76
C LYS A 75 5.14 6.73 -9.98
N PRO A 76 4.29 6.96 -8.95
CA PRO A 76 3.60 5.88 -8.23
C PRO A 76 2.60 5.07 -9.06
N TYR A 77 2.36 5.44 -10.32
CA TYR A 77 1.49 4.73 -11.25
C TYR A 77 2.27 3.93 -12.29
N GLU A 78 3.60 4.05 -12.34
CA GLU A 78 4.45 3.29 -13.26
C GLU A 78 4.60 1.81 -12.84
N THR A 79 4.49 1.55 -11.54
CA THR A 79 4.58 0.21 -10.97
C THR A 79 3.27 -0.17 -10.31
N LEU A 80 3.02 -1.48 -10.25
CA LEU A 80 1.87 -2.05 -9.54
C LEU A 80 2.28 -3.32 -8.82
N ARG A 81 1.48 -3.72 -7.84
CA ARG A 81 1.53 -5.07 -7.25
C ARG A 81 0.29 -5.85 -7.65
N TYR A 82 0.52 -7.04 -8.19
CA TYR A 82 -0.56 -7.95 -8.59
C TYR A 82 -0.48 -9.30 -7.88
N PHE A 83 -1.63 -9.95 -7.77
CA PHE A 83 -1.79 -11.20 -7.04
C PHE A 83 -2.39 -12.27 -7.96
N PRO A 84 -1.55 -13.08 -8.64
CA PRO A 84 -2.04 -14.05 -9.62
C PRO A 84 -2.73 -15.25 -8.96
N ILE A 85 -2.34 -15.56 -7.72
CA ILE A 85 -2.93 -16.64 -6.93
C ILE A 85 -4.24 -16.13 -6.31
N LYS A 86 -5.32 -16.91 -6.49
CA LYS A 86 -6.67 -16.62 -5.98
C LYS A 86 -6.79 -16.87 -4.47
N LYS A 87 -5.95 -16.19 -3.68
CA LYS A 87 -5.96 -16.18 -2.21
C LYS A 87 -6.13 -14.74 -1.72
N ARG A 88 -6.60 -14.59 -0.49
CA ARG A 88 -6.58 -13.31 0.23
C ARG A 88 -5.13 -12.85 0.43
N ASN A 89 -4.85 -11.58 0.14
CA ASN A 89 -3.56 -10.92 0.40
C ASN A 89 -3.80 -9.73 1.33
N CYS A 90 -2.83 -9.45 2.20
CA CYS A 90 -2.99 -8.47 3.27
C CYS A 90 -1.86 -7.45 3.21
N TYR A 91 -2.22 -6.18 3.33
CA TYR A 91 -1.34 -5.09 3.72
C TYR A 91 -1.48 -4.86 5.22
N ASN A 92 -0.38 -5.01 5.95
CA ASN A 92 -0.31 -4.77 7.38
C ASN A 92 0.25 -3.37 7.61
N LEU A 93 -0.59 -2.44 8.07
CA LEU A 93 -0.21 -1.05 8.30
C LEU A 93 -0.15 -0.81 9.80
N ASN A 94 1.01 -0.39 10.31
CA ASN A 94 1.13 -0.10 11.73
C ASN A 94 0.51 1.28 12.03
N VAL A 95 -0.73 1.28 12.49
CA VAL A 95 -1.46 2.49 12.89
C VAL A 95 -1.53 2.63 14.40
N MET A 96 -1.67 3.87 14.87
CA MET A 96 -1.97 4.16 16.26
C MET A 96 -3.45 3.90 16.52
N GLN A 97 -3.74 3.12 17.56
CA GLN A 97 -5.11 2.77 17.93
C GLN A 97 -5.90 4.03 18.33
N GLU A 98 -7.22 4.03 18.11
CA GLU A 98 -8.15 5.15 18.39
C GLU A 98 -7.96 6.41 17.52
N ASN A 99 -7.04 6.42 16.56
CA ASN A 99 -6.92 7.50 15.58
C ASN A 99 -7.84 7.26 14.36
N ARG A 100 -8.30 8.35 13.73
CA ARG A 100 -9.07 8.31 12.48
C ARG A 100 -8.12 8.50 11.30
N TYR A 101 -8.13 7.55 10.38
CA TYR A 101 -7.30 7.61 9.18
C TYR A 101 -8.17 7.82 7.94
N LEU A 102 -7.65 8.62 7.00
CA LEU A 102 -8.13 8.64 5.62
C LEU A 102 -7.35 7.59 4.84
N ILE A 103 -8.05 6.62 4.27
CA ILE A 103 -7.44 5.60 3.42
C ILE A 103 -7.78 5.90 1.97
N ARG A 104 -6.76 5.95 1.11
CA ARG A 104 -6.89 6.02 -0.33
C ARG A 104 -6.16 4.82 -0.93
N ALA A 105 -6.87 4.01 -1.69
CA ALA A 105 -6.31 2.93 -2.50
C ALA A 105 -6.55 3.26 -3.98
N VAL A 106 -5.51 3.12 -4.80
CA VAL A 106 -5.57 3.37 -6.25
C VAL A 106 -5.35 2.06 -6.97
N PHE A 107 -6.24 1.74 -7.92
CA PHE A 107 -6.16 0.52 -8.70
C PHE A 107 -6.04 0.86 -10.18
N LEU A 108 -4.90 0.49 -10.76
CA LEU A 108 -4.56 0.71 -12.16
C LEU A 108 -4.16 -0.62 -12.77
N TYR A 109 -4.73 -0.96 -13.93
CA TYR A 109 -4.40 -2.20 -14.63
C TYR A 109 -3.23 -2.00 -15.60
N GLY A 110 -3.29 -0.98 -16.48
CA GLY A 110 -2.20 -0.65 -17.40
C GLY A 110 -1.71 -1.80 -18.29
N ASN A 111 -2.55 -2.82 -18.50
CA ASN A 111 -2.28 -4.03 -19.29
C ASN A 111 -0.92 -4.71 -19.00
N TYR A 112 -0.52 -4.75 -17.72
CA TYR A 112 0.80 -5.25 -17.31
C TYR A 112 1.06 -6.73 -17.69
N ASP A 113 0.00 -7.52 -17.91
CA ASP A 113 0.07 -8.94 -18.27
C ASP A 113 -0.34 -9.23 -19.73
N GLY A 114 -0.67 -8.20 -20.51
CA GLY A 114 -1.05 -8.33 -21.92
C GLY A 114 -2.39 -9.04 -22.17
N GLN A 115 -3.23 -9.24 -21.14
CA GLN A 115 -4.48 -10.01 -21.26
C GLN A 115 -5.69 -9.15 -21.61
N GLU A 116 -5.56 -7.82 -21.59
CA GLU A 116 -6.66 -6.86 -21.84
C GLU A 116 -7.92 -7.13 -20.98
N THR A 117 -7.75 -7.81 -19.85
CA THR A 117 -8.83 -8.26 -18.99
C THR A 117 -8.61 -7.68 -17.61
N HIS A 118 -9.46 -6.74 -17.20
CA HIS A 118 -9.25 -6.08 -15.93
C HIS A 118 -9.58 -7.01 -14.75
N PRO A 119 -8.86 -6.85 -13.62
CA PRO A 119 -9.11 -7.65 -12.45
C PRO A 119 -10.40 -7.22 -11.74
N LYS A 120 -11.22 -8.20 -11.35
CA LYS A 120 -12.32 -8.02 -10.39
C LYS A 120 -11.94 -8.56 -9.02
N PHE A 121 -12.02 -7.75 -7.98
CA PHE A 121 -11.71 -8.17 -6.61
C PHE A 121 -12.41 -7.32 -5.55
N ASP A 122 -12.65 -7.93 -4.40
CA ASP A 122 -13.10 -7.24 -3.19
C ASP A 122 -11.91 -6.67 -2.43
N LEU A 123 -12.10 -5.45 -1.95
CA LEU A 123 -11.24 -4.75 -1.03
C LEU A 123 -11.93 -4.74 0.33
N PHE A 124 -11.23 -5.23 1.35
CA PHE A 124 -11.66 -5.22 2.73
C PHE A 124 -10.74 -4.30 3.53
N ILE A 125 -11.33 -3.57 4.47
CA ILE A 125 -10.63 -2.81 5.50
C ILE A 125 -10.81 -3.60 6.79
N ASP A 126 -9.71 -4.12 7.34
CA ASP A 126 -9.71 -5.17 8.37
C ASP A 126 -10.61 -6.36 7.98
N ARG A 127 -11.84 -6.44 8.48
CA ARG A 127 -12.80 -7.52 8.19
C ARG A 127 -14.06 -7.02 7.47
N THR A 128 -14.15 -5.74 7.19
CA THR A 128 -15.32 -5.09 6.60
C THR A 128 -15.10 -4.96 5.10
N LEU A 129 -16.05 -5.42 4.28
CA LEU A 129 -16.03 -5.18 2.84
C LEU A 129 -16.10 -3.66 2.61
N TRP A 130 -15.10 -3.11 1.93
CA TRP A 130 -15.06 -1.70 1.57
C TRP A 130 -15.68 -1.49 0.18
N VAL A 131 -15.17 -2.18 -0.84
CA VAL A 131 -15.66 -2.06 -2.22
C VAL A 131 -15.32 -3.32 -3.02
N THR A 132 -16.12 -3.62 -4.04
CA THR A 132 -15.73 -4.57 -5.09
C THR A 132 -15.23 -3.78 -6.27
N VAL A 133 -13.93 -3.86 -6.54
CA VAL A 133 -13.26 -3.24 -7.70
C VAL A 133 -13.59 -4.05 -8.95
N SER A 134 -14.07 -3.38 -10.00
CA SER A 134 -14.40 -3.98 -11.29
C SER A 134 -14.28 -2.98 -12.46
N ASP A 135 -14.32 -3.48 -13.69
CA ASP A 135 -14.24 -2.70 -14.94
C ASP A 135 -15.21 -1.52 -15.07
N GLN A 136 -16.35 -1.57 -14.38
CA GLN A 136 -17.38 -0.53 -14.47
C GLN A 136 -17.13 0.66 -13.54
N ASP A 137 -16.09 0.58 -12.73
CA ASP A 137 -15.72 1.64 -11.82
C ASP A 137 -14.83 2.64 -12.58
N GLU A 138 -15.43 3.73 -13.07
CA GLU A 138 -14.67 4.88 -13.56
C GLU A 138 -13.62 5.29 -12.51
N PRO A 139 -12.43 5.76 -12.93
CA PRO A 139 -11.36 6.17 -12.01
C PRO A 139 -11.81 7.21 -10.97
N ASP A 140 -12.89 7.94 -11.25
CA ASP A 140 -13.46 8.99 -10.39
C ASP A 140 -14.66 8.54 -9.54
N LYS A 141 -15.11 7.28 -9.57
CA LYS A 141 -16.33 6.86 -8.84
C LYS A 141 -16.10 6.28 -7.45
N ASN A 142 -14.86 5.91 -7.11
CA ASN A 142 -14.54 5.25 -5.83
C ASN A 142 -13.68 6.10 -4.89
N TRP A 143 -13.71 7.44 -4.98
CA TRP A 143 -13.10 8.31 -3.96
C TRP A 143 -13.94 8.40 -2.68
N GLU A 144 -14.66 7.34 -2.29
CA GLU A 144 -15.34 7.32 -1.01
C GLU A 144 -14.32 7.39 0.13
N SER A 145 -14.14 8.61 0.63
CA SER A 145 -13.29 8.92 1.76
C SER A 145 -13.97 8.43 3.03
N MET A 146 -13.61 7.23 3.49
CA MET A 146 -14.05 6.74 4.80
C MET A 146 -12.97 6.96 5.85
N TYR A 147 -13.39 7.57 6.96
CA TYR A 147 -12.60 7.62 8.18
C TYR A 147 -12.67 6.26 8.86
N SER A 148 -11.54 5.61 9.08
CA SER A 148 -11.52 4.35 9.81
C SER A 148 -10.26 4.22 10.67
N SER A 149 -10.38 3.48 11.77
CA SER A 149 -9.29 3.16 12.70
C SER A 149 -8.80 1.74 12.37
N VAL A 150 -7.93 1.60 11.36
CA VAL A 150 -7.72 0.32 10.65
C VAL A 150 -6.32 -0.24 10.86
N LYS A 151 -6.20 -1.54 11.17
CA LYS A 151 -4.91 -2.22 11.30
C LYS A 151 -4.34 -2.76 9.99
N GLY A 152 -5.15 -2.90 8.95
CA GLY A 152 -4.67 -3.31 7.63
C GLY A 152 -5.70 -3.24 6.50
N VAL A 153 -5.21 -3.34 5.28
CA VAL A 153 -6.02 -3.39 4.05
C VAL A 153 -5.91 -4.79 3.45
N ILE A 154 -7.03 -5.43 3.17
CA ILE A 154 -7.10 -6.81 2.70
C ILE A 154 -7.68 -6.86 1.28
N LEU A 155 -6.92 -7.43 0.35
CA LEU A 155 -7.34 -7.65 -1.03
C LEU A 155 -7.79 -9.09 -1.22
N LYS A 156 -8.99 -9.29 -1.76
CA LYS A 156 -9.55 -10.62 -2.05
C LYS A 156 -10.17 -10.63 -3.44
N LYS A 157 -9.60 -11.40 -4.38
CA LYS A 157 -10.24 -11.61 -5.68
C LYS A 157 -11.61 -12.29 -5.51
N SER A 158 -12.69 -11.61 -5.93
CA SER A 158 -14.06 -12.12 -5.89
C SER A 158 -14.48 -12.57 -7.26
N TYR A 159 -14.98 -13.80 -7.35
CA TYR A 159 -15.47 -14.40 -8.57
C TYR A 159 -16.99 -14.43 -8.54
N THR A 160 -17.61 -13.89 -9.58
CA THR A 160 -19.01 -14.18 -9.89
C THR A 160 -19.00 -15.34 -10.88
N PRO A 161 -19.57 -16.52 -10.54
CA PRO A 161 -19.72 -17.61 -11.50
C PRO A 161 -20.45 -17.12 -12.75
N GLN A 162 -19.75 -17.06 -13.87
CA GLN A 162 -20.41 -16.99 -15.17
C GLN A 162 -20.87 -18.41 -15.47
N ASN A 163 -22.16 -18.66 -15.22
CA ASN A 163 -22.96 -19.80 -15.64
C ASN A 163 -22.18 -21.12 -15.86
N GLN A 164 -22.16 -21.96 -14.83
CA GLN A 164 -22.04 -23.40 -15.04
C GLN A 164 -23.32 -23.90 -15.70
N THR A 165 -23.33 -23.98 -17.02
CA THR A 165 -24.25 -24.88 -17.74
C THR A 165 -23.58 -26.26 -17.81
N LEU A 166 -24.28 -27.25 -17.24
CA LEU A 166 -24.02 -28.68 -17.39
C LEU A 166 -24.05 -29.11 -18.87
#